data_AF-A0A966LBK7-F1
#
_entry.id   AF-A0A966LBK7-F1
#
_cell.length_a   1.000
_cell.length_b   1.000
_cell.length_c   1.000
_cell.angle_alpha   90.00
_cell.angle_beta   90.00
_cell.angle_gamma   90.00
#
_symmetry.space_group_name_H-M   'P 1'
#
loop_
_entity.id
_entity.type
_entity.pdbx_description
1 polymer ?
#
loop_
_entity_poly.entity_id
_entity_poly.type
_entity_poly.pdbx_seq_one_letter_code
_entity_poly.pdbx_strand_id
1 'polypeptide(L)'
;MTAITKRRHAELAGQALKYVAELLLIEPLSPAFDHKLEQVEALGRSEIAQLSARHAGSLAHVAPPPTGGIARAIAGLRSLAESLEPLRRGNLAGGKKRFGLIPVTPDPKAYFRRYRAAQSEIEAALVALTRERDALIRANVSLEAEQSGLAPSLAALEEHALFAEELALTLVARAEAIATREPMKARKLQSDALHTVQTRLRDLAEARALAQQAVALRQIVIQTNARLIDGIELATATMLLVLRTAIEAARLMAQQELVLDGIASLNRAASNLIAEDEPEDKVDSAEALQSAFAKLYDTLDRLETERAASPARILDPGG
;
A
#
# COMPACT_ATOMS: atom_id res chain seq x y z
N MET A 1 -5.20 12.86 -12.08
CA MET A 1 -4.54 14.01 -12.75
C MET A 1 -5.64 15.00 -13.11
N THR A 2 -5.55 16.25 -12.66
CA THR A 2 -6.49 17.31 -13.05
C THR A 2 -6.30 17.62 -14.51
N ALA A 3 -7.34 17.37 -15.33
CA ALA A 3 -7.30 17.68 -16.75
C ALA A 3 -7.08 19.19 -16.96
N ILE A 4 -6.14 19.54 -17.84
CA ILE A 4 -5.90 20.94 -18.21
C ILE A 4 -7.15 21.48 -18.89
N THR A 5 -7.63 22.64 -18.41
CA THR A 5 -8.85 23.25 -18.94
C THR A 5 -8.62 23.76 -20.36
N LYS A 6 -9.66 23.76 -21.21
CA LYS A 6 -9.59 24.33 -22.57
C LYS A 6 -9.08 25.78 -22.57
N ARG A 7 -9.48 26.56 -21.56
CA ARG A 7 -9.01 27.93 -21.36
C ARG A 7 -7.49 27.98 -21.15
N ARG A 8 -6.97 27.17 -20.23
CA ARG A 8 -5.53 27.10 -19.95
C ARG A 8 -4.73 26.68 -21.18
N HIS A 9 -5.24 25.71 -21.94
CA HIS A 9 -4.62 25.30 -23.19
C HIS A 9 -4.52 26.46 -24.20
N ALA A 10 -5.60 27.23 -24.39
CA ALA A 10 -5.59 28.40 -25.26
C ALA A 10 -4.62 29.50 -24.78
N GLU A 11 -4.47 29.69 -23.47
CA GLU A 11 -3.48 30.61 -22.90
C GLU A 11 -2.04 30.17 -23.23
N LEU A 12 -1.73 28.87 -23.09
CA LEU A 12 -0.41 28.31 -23.43
C LEU A 12 -0.11 28.42 -24.93
N ALA A 13 -1.10 28.15 -25.80
CA ALA A 13 -0.98 28.35 -27.24
C ALA A 13 -0.71 29.83 -27.58
N GLY A 14 -1.40 30.76 -26.93
CA GLY A 14 -1.14 32.20 -27.07
C GLY A 14 0.27 32.61 -26.64
N GLN A 15 0.79 32.01 -25.57
CA GLN A 15 2.17 32.23 -25.12
C GLN A 15 3.19 31.68 -26.14
N ALA A 16 2.93 30.50 -26.71
CA ALA A 16 3.79 29.90 -27.74
C ALA A 16 3.84 30.79 -29.00
N LEU A 17 2.69 31.28 -29.46
CA LEU A 17 2.59 32.24 -30.56
C LEU A 17 3.43 33.50 -30.30
N LYS A 18 3.31 34.08 -29.11
CA LYS A 18 4.07 35.27 -28.70
C LYS A 18 5.57 34.97 -28.68
N TYR A 19 5.99 33.84 -28.12
CA TYR A 19 7.38 33.45 -28.05
C TYR A 19 8.00 33.33 -29.46
N VAL A 20 7.32 32.67 -30.41
CA VAL A 20 7.82 32.54 -31.79
C VAL A 20 7.87 33.90 -32.48
N ALA A 21 6.88 34.78 -32.26
CA ALA A 21 6.90 36.13 -32.80
C ALA A 21 8.10 36.94 -32.30
N GLU A 22 8.45 36.84 -31.01
CA GLU A 22 9.64 37.47 -30.44
C GLU A 22 10.93 36.87 -31.01
N LEU A 23 11.01 35.53 -31.13
CA LEU A 23 12.16 34.84 -31.69
C LEU A 23 12.43 35.27 -33.15
N LEU A 24 11.37 35.52 -33.91
CA LEU A 24 11.46 36.03 -35.28
C LEU A 24 11.98 37.47 -35.38
N LEU A 25 11.97 38.25 -34.30
CA LEU A 25 12.57 39.61 -34.30
C LEU A 25 14.09 39.56 -34.07
N ILE A 26 14.62 38.41 -33.67
CA ILE A 26 16.04 38.22 -33.36
C ILE A 26 16.78 37.70 -34.59
N GLU A 27 18.02 38.16 -34.78
CA GLU A 27 18.88 37.69 -35.87
C GLU A 27 19.28 36.21 -35.63
N PRO A 28 19.07 35.29 -36.58
CA PRO A 28 19.21 33.83 -36.35
C PRO A 28 20.62 33.33 -36.02
N LEU A 29 21.66 34.11 -36.33
CA LEU A 29 23.05 33.78 -36.04
C LEU A 29 23.62 34.59 -34.86
N SER A 30 22.74 35.23 -34.08
CA SER A 30 23.15 36.07 -32.95
C SER A 30 23.11 35.31 -31.63
N PRO A 31 23.97 35.68 -30.66
CA PRO A 31 23.91 35.13 -29.30
C PRO A 31 22.55 35.34 -28.61
N ALA A 32 21.80 36.37 -29.01
CA ALA A 32 20.46 36.63 -28.49
C ALA A 32 19.46 35.55 -28.91
N PHE A 33 19.65 34.92 -30.07
CA PHE A 33 18.80 33.81 -30.52
C PHE A 33 19.05 32.57 -29.66
N ASP A 34 20.32 32.24 -29.44
CA ASP A 34 20.72 31.10 -28.61
C ASP A 34 20.22 31.27 -27.17
N HIS A 35 20.43 32.45 -26.56
CA HIS A 35 19.91 32.75 -25.22
C HIS A 35 18.38 32.68 -25.12
N LYS A 36 17.66 33.00 -26.21
CA LYS A 36 16.20 32.83 -26.24
C LYS A 36 15.83 31.34 -26.25
N LEU A 37 16.56 30.50 -26.98
CA LEU A 37 16.37 29.04 -27.00
C LEU A 37 16.72 28.36 -25.68
N GLU A 38 17.70 28.87 -24.92
CA GLU A 38 18.01 28.38 -23.57
C GLU A 38 16.78 28.40 -22.64
N GLN A 39 15.84 29.33 -22.85
CA GLN A 39 14.58 29.37 -22.10
C GLN A 39 13.70 28.12 -22.35
N VAL A 40 13.73 27.59 -23.58
CA VAL A 40 13.05 26.34 -23.94
C VAL A 40 13.79 25.15 -23.35
N GLU A 41 15.12 25.15 -23.42
CA GLU A 41 15.92 24.08 -22.81
C GLU A 41 15.75 24.00 -21.29
N ALA A 42 15.50 25.14 -20.64
CA ALA A 42 15.25 25.25 -19.21
C ALA A 42 13.83 24.86 -18.79
N LEU A 43 12.89 24.73 -19.73
CA LEU A 43 11.48 24.49 -19.48
C LEU A 43 11.26 23.23 -18.64
N GLY A 44 10.67 23.31 -17.45
CA GLY A 44 10.43 22.13 -16.61
C GLY A 44 11.68 21.57 -15.90
N ARG A 45 12.88 22.17 -16.02
CA ARG A 45 14.08 21.65 -15.34
C ARG A 45 13.93 21.65 -13.81
N SER A 46 13.32 22.68 -13.24
CA SER A 46 13.05 22.78 -11.81
C SER A 46 12.12 21.68 -11.32
N GLU A 47 11.07 21.38 -12.08
CA GLU A 47 10.05 20.39 -11.78
C GLU A 47 10.66 18.99 -11.83
N ILE A 48 11.47 18.69 -12.86
CA ILE A 48 12.22 17.43 -12.95
C ILE A 48 13.16 17.26 -11.76
N ALA A 49 13.89 18.32 -11.38
CA ALA A 49 14.80 18.27 -10.23
C ALA A 49 14.05 18.04 -8.91
N GLN A 50 12.91 18.71 -8.69
CA GLN A 50 12.06 18.50 -7.52
C GLN A 50 11.51 17.08 -7.45
N LEU A 51 11.02 16.55 -8.58
CA LEU A 51 10.53 15.17 -8.67
C LEU A 51 11.65 14.17 -8.39
N SER A 52 12.84 14.40 -8.95
CA SER A 52 14.01 13.54 -8.75
C SER A 52 14.48 13.53 -7.30
N ALA A 53 14.55 14.70 -6.65
CA ALA A 53 14.92 14.83 -5.24
C ALA A 53 13.93 14.09 -4.32
N ARG A 54 12.63 14.23 -4.60
CA ARG A 54 11.58 13.49 -3.89
C ARG A 54 11.62 12.00 -4.19
N HIS A 55 12.05 11.60 -5.38
CA HIS A 55 12.21 10.19 -5.74
C HIS A 55 13.39 9.51 -5.05
N ALA A 56 14.56 10.15 -5.05
CA ALA A 56 15.75 9.61 -4.43
C ALA A 56 15.56 9.39 -2.91
N GLY A 57 14.83 10.29 -2.24
CA GLY A 57 14.42 10.08 -0.84
C GLY A 57 13.38 8.97 -0.65
N SER A 58 12.53 8.72 -1.65
CA SER A 58 11.39 7.80 -1.59
C SER A 58 11.77 6.34 -1.88
N LEU A 59 12.90 6.03 -2.52
CA LEU A 59 13.35 4.64 -2.71
C LEU A 59 13.56 3.88 -1.38
N ALA A 60 13.82 4.57 -0.28
CA ALA A 60 13.85 4.00 1.07
C ALA A 60 12.44 3.71 1.64
N HIS A 61 11.40 4.41 1.15
CA HIS A 61 10.01 4.34 1.60
C HIS A 61 9.10 3.49 0.70
N VAL A 62 9.53 3.17 -0.52
CA VAL A 62 8.87 2.23 -1.45
C VAL A 62 9.35 0.79 -1.22
N ALA A 63 10.28 0.58 -0.27
CA ALA A 63 10.67 -0.76 0.15
C ALA A 63 9.48 -1.53 0.75
N PRO A 64 9.37 -2.86 0.55
CA PRO A 64 8.35 -3.66 1.19
C PRO A 64 8.36 -3.42 2.70
N PRO A 65 7.19 -3.29 3.35
CA PRO A 65 7.14 -3.11 4.79
C PRO A 65 7.87 -4.27 5.49
N PRO A 66 8.61 -4.03 6.58
CA PRO A 66 9.26 -5.10 7.32
C PRO A 66 8.19 -6.00 7.96
N THR A 67 7.94 -7.18 7.39
CA THR A 67 6.86 -8.08 7.86
C THR A 67 7.31 -9.11 8.91
N GLY A 68 8.56 -9.03 9.38
CA GLY A 68 9.11 -10.01 10.33
C GLY A 68 8.46 -9.97 11.72
N GLY A 69 7.85 -8.85 12.12
CA GLY A 69 7.01 -8.76 13.32
C GLY A 69 5.71 -9.53 13.15
N ILE A 70 5.05 -9.34 12.00
CA ILE A 70 3.81 -10.02 11.63
C ILE A 70 4.02 -11.54 11.61
N ALA A 71 5.06 -12.04 10.93
CA ALA A 71 5.35 -13.47 10.83
C ALA A 71 5.55 -14.14 12.20
N ARG A 72 6.30 -13.47 13.10
CA ARG A 72 6.51 -13.97 14.47
C ARG A 72 5.22 -14.01 15.28
N ALA A 73 4.38 -12.98 15.15
CA ALA A 73 3.12 -12.94 15.86
C ALA A 73 2.14 -14.02 15.36
N ILE A 74 2.04 -14.25 14.04
CA ILE A 74 1.24 -15.35 13.46
C ILE A 74 1.71 -16.70 13.98
N ALA A 75 3.03 -16.97 13.94
CA ALA A 75 3.58 -18.23 14.42
C ALA A 75 3.30 -18.45 15.92
N GLY A 76 3.45 -17.40 16.73
CA GLY A 76 3.10 -17.41 18.15
C GLY A 76 1.62 -17.72 18.39
N LEU A 77 0.72 -16.99 17.71
CA LEU A 77 -0.72 -17.22 17.83
C LEU A 77 -1.13 -18.63 17.38
N ARG A 78 -0.53 -19.16 16.31
CA ARG A 78 -0.79 -20.54 15.86
C ARG A 78 -0.41 -21.56 16.93
N SER A 79 0.80 -21.43 17.49
CA SER A 79 1.29 -22.32 18.55
C SER A 79 0.41 -22.24 19.80
N LEU A 80 0.02 -21.02 20.19
CA LEU A 80 -0.86 -20.79 21.34
C LEU A 80 -2.25 -21.38 21.11
N ALA A 81 -2.86 -21.12 19.95
CA ALA A 81 -4.16 -21.68 19.57
C ALA A 81 -4.13 -23.22 19.60
N GLU A 82 -3.13 -23.84 18.99
CA GLU A 82 -2.97 -25.30 19.02
C GLU A 82 -2.80 -25.82 20.45
N SER A 83 -2.07 -25.11 21.32
CA SER A 83 -1.86 -25.54 22.71
C SER A 83 -3.15 -25.45 23.55
N LEU A 84 -4.05 -24.52 23.19
CA LEU A 84 -5.27 -24.20 23.92
C LEU A 84 -6.53 -24.80 23.30
N GLU A 85 -6.42 -25.59 22.23
CA GLU A 85 -7.58 -26.28 21.64
C GLU A 85 -8.15 -27.34 22.61
N PRO A 86 -9.39 -27.20 23.12
CA PRO A 86 -9.93 -28.08 24.15
C PRO A 86 -9.96 -29.57 23.74
N LEU A 87 -10.25 -29.85 22.48
CA LEU A 87 -10.40 -31.21 21.95
C LEU A 87 -9.08 -31.85 21.49
N ARG A 88 -7.95 -31.13 21.59
CA ARG A 88 -6.65 -31.70 21.29
C ARG A 88 -6.31 -32.84 22.24
N ARG A 89 -5.67 -33.89 21.72
CA ARG A 89 -5.19 -35.01 22.55
C ARG A 89 -4.23 -34.48 23.63
N GLY A 90 -4.53 -34.78 24.90
CA GLY A 90 -3.79 -34.27 26.06
C GLY A 90 -4.41 -33.04 26.74
N ASN A 91 -5.46 -32.46 26.16
CA ASN A 91 -6.29 -31.43 26.77
C ASN A 91 -7.55 -32.05 27.39
N LEU A 92 -8.75 -31.68 26.92
CA LEU A 92 -10.03 -32.10 27.48
C LEU A 92 -10.68 -33.26 26.70
N ALA A 93 -10.13 -33.66 25.56
CA ALA A 93 -10.57 -34.86 24.86
C ALA A 93 -10.20 -36.14 25.63
N GLY A 94 -11.20 -36.97 25.94
CA GLY A 94 -11.01 -38.28 26.56
C GLY A 94 -10.19 -39.23 25.65
N GLY A 95 -9.18 -39.88 26.22
CA GLY A 95 -8.33 -40.83 25.49
C GLY A 95 -9.00 -42.18 25.26
N LYS A 96 -8.89 -42.74 24.04
CA LYS A 96 -9.22 -44.15 23.79
C LYS A 96 -8.21 -45.05 24.50
N LYS A 97 -8.70 -46.11 25.15
CA LYS A 97 -7.89 -47.15 25.80
C LYS A 97 -6.80 -47.65 24.86
N ARG A 98 -5.54 -47.53 25.25
CA ARG A 98 -4.42 -48.22 24.58
C ARG A 98 -3.88 -49.28 25.54
N PHE A 99 -3.91 -50.54 25.11
CA PHE A 99 -3.25 -51.67 25.77
C PHE A 99 -3.50 -51.87 27.28
N GLY A 100 -4.77 -51.83 27.70
CA GLY A 100 -5.17 -52.41 29.00
C GLY A 100 -4.77 -51.67 30.27
N LEU A 101 -4.08 -50.52 30.23
CA LEU A 101 -3.67 -49.79 31.44
C LEU A 101 -4.03 -48.30 31.37
N ILE A 102 -4.82 -47.88 32.37
CA ILE A 102 -5.22 -46.54 32.82
C ILE A 102 -5.81 -45.61 31.73
N PRO A 103 -7.13 -45.30 31.75
CA PRO A 103 -7.68 -44.25 30.91
C PRO A 103 -7.01 -42.91 31.27
N VAL A 104 -6.53 -42.18 30.25
CA VAL A 104 -6.05 -40.80 30.45
C VAL A 104 -7.29 -39.95 30.74
N THR A 105 -7.54 -39.71 32.02
CA THR A 105 -8.61 -38.84 32.47
C THR A 105 -8.26 -37.40 32.09
N PRO A 106 -9.17 -36.65 31.45
CA PRO A 106 -8.97 -35.22 31.24
C PRO A 106 -8.69 -34.51 32.57
N ASP A 107 -7.75 -33.56 32.59
CA ASP A 107 -7.47 -32.70 33.75
C ASP A 107 -7.83 -31.24 33.43
N PRO A 108 -9.06 -30.79 33.78
CA PRO A 108 -9.48 -29.42 33.61
C PRO A 108 -8.58 -28.41 34.33
N LYS A 109 -8.04 -28.76 35.50
CA LYS A 109 -7.17 -27.85 36.26
C LYS A 109 -5.85 -27.63 35.53
N ALA A 110 -5.27 -28.68 34.93
CA ALA A 110 -4.08 -28.54 34.09
C ALA A 110 -4.36 -27.71 32.82
N TYR A 111 -5.51 -27.90 32.18
CA TYR A 111 -5.92 -27.09 31.04
C TYR A 111 -6.03 -25.59 31.39
N PHE A 112 -6.79 -25.25 32.43
CA PHE A 112 -6.94 -23.84 32.84
C PHE A 112 -5.64 -23.22 33.35
N ARG A 113 -4.73 -24.02 33.94
CA ARG A 113 -3.38 -23.54 34.30
C ARG A 113 -2.56 -23.19 33.06
N ARG A 114 -2.59 -24.02 32.01
CA ARG A 114 -1.94 -23.70 30.72
C ARG A 114 -2.57 -22.45 30.09
N TYR A 115 -3.89 -22.36 30.10
CA TYR A 115 -4.60 -21.18 29.60
C TYR A 115 -4.13 -19.91 30.32
N ARG A 116 -4.12 -19.90 31.66
CA ARG A 116 -3.61 -18.77 32.46
C ARG A 116 -2.15 -18.43 32.17
N ALA A 117 -1.30 -19.44 31.98
CA ALA A 117 0.11 -19.22 31.65
C ALA A 117 0.27 -18.60 30.24
N ALA A 118 -0.59 -18.96 29.30
CA ALA A 118 -0.58 -18.49 27.92
C ALA A 118 -1.21 -17.10 27.72
N GLN A 119 -1.99 -16.59 28.69
CA GLN A 119 -2.70 -15.30 28.57
C GLN A 119 -1.77 -14.14 28.24
N SER A 120 -0.65 -14.01 28.97
CA SER A 120 0.32 -12.94 28.74
C SER A 120 0.99 -13.04 27.36
N GLU A 121 1.24 -14.26 26.88
CA GLU A 121 1.83 -14.51 25.56
C GLU A 121 0.83 -14.17 24.43
N ILE A 122 -0.45 -14.52 24.60
CA ILE A 122 -1.52 -14.13 23.67
C ILE A 122 -1.63 -12.61 23.60
N GLU A 123 -1.74 -11.94 24.75
CA GLU A 123 -1.86 -10.48 24.82
C GLU A 123 -0.64 -9.81 24.17
N ALA A 124 0.57 -10.31 24.43
CA ALA A 124 1.78 -9.80 23.80
C ALA A 124 1.76 -9.96 22.26
N ALA A 125 1.31 -11.10 21.74
CA ALA A 125 1.21 -11.33 20.30
C ALA A 125 0.15 -10.45 19.62
N LEU A 126 -1.02 -10.26 20.24
CA LEU A 126 -2.08 -9.38 19.72
C LEU A 126 -1.65 -7.90 19.75
N VAL A 127 -0.96 -7.47 20.82
CA VAL A 127 -0.38 -6.12 20.90
C VAL A 127 0.70 -5.93 19.82
N ALA A 128 1.52 -6.95 19.55
CA ALA A 128 2.50 -6.90 18.48
C ALA A 128 1.82 -6.71 17.11
N LEU A 129 0.80 -7.50 16.79
CA LEU A 129 0.01 -7.33 15.57
C LEU A 129 -0.62 -5.94 15.45
N THR A 130 -1.15 -5.41 16.54
CA THR A 130 -1.74 -4.06 16.58
C THR A 130 -0.69 -2.99 16.25
N ARG A 131 0.53 -3.11 16.81
CA ARG A 131 1.64 -2.19 16.52
C ARG A 131 2.09 -2.26 15.06
N GLU A 132 2.17 -3.45 14.48
CA GLU A 132 2.49 -3.63 13.05
C GLU A 132 1.42 -2.99 12.17
N ARG A 133 0.13 -3.22 12.46
CA ARG A 133 -0.98 -2.56 11.78
C ARG A 133 -0.88 -1.04 11.84
N ASP A 134 -0.67 -0.47 13.04
CA ASP A 134 -0.58 0.97 13.20
C ASP A 134 0.64 1.56 12.46
N ALA A 135 1.73 0.80 12.33
CA ALA A 135 2.88 1.18 11.52
C ALA A 135 2.52 1.21 10.02
N LEU A 136 1.78 0.23 9.51
CA LEU A 136 1.27 0.21 8.14
C LEU A 136 0.34 1.40 7.85
N ILE A 137 -0.55 1.74 8.79
CA ILE A 137 -1.45 2.90 8.66
C ILE A 137 -0.62 4.20 8.54
N ARG A 138 0.36 4.41 9.43
CA ARG A 138 1.22 5.59 9.37
C ARG A 138 2.03 5.65 8.06
N ALA A 139 2.50 4.50 7.58
CA ALA A 139 3.21 4.43 6.30
C ALA A 139 2.30 4.84 5.13
N ASN A 140 1.05 4.37 5.10
CA ASN A 140 0.07 4.77 4.07
C ASN A 140 -0.19 6.27 4.09
N VAL A 141 -0.42 6.86 5.27
CA VAL A 141 -0.62 8.31 5.39
C VAL A 141 0.60 9.09 4.87
N SER A 142 1.82 8.62 5.15
CA SER A 142 3.04 9.24 4.61
C SER A 142 3.11 9.14 3.08
N LEU A 143 2.80 7.97 2.51
CA LEU A 143 2.82 7.75 1.06
C LEU A 143 1.75 8.59 0.34
N GLU A 144 0.56 8.73 0.92
CA GLU A 144 -0.51 9.58 0.39
C GLU A 144 -0.13 11.07 0.44
N ALA A 145 0.54 11.52 1.52
CA ALA A 145 1.06 12.87 1.63
C ALA A 145 2.17 13.14 0.60
N GLU A 146 3.08 12.19 0.40
CA GLU A 146 4.11 12.26 -0.65
C GLU A 146 3.47 12.37 -2.03
N GLN A 147 2.49 11.51 -2.36
CA GLN A 147 1.78 11.52 -3.63
C GLN A 147 1.06 12.86 -3.88
N SER A 148 0.37 13.37 -2.86
CA SER A 148 -0.30 14.67 -2.91
C SER A 148 0.70 15.80 -3.15
N GLY A 149 1.88 15.71 -2.52
CA GLY A 149 2.98 16.65 -2.71
C GLY A 149 3.50 16.70 -4.15
N LEU A 150 3.45 15.60 -4.91
CA LEU A 150 3.91 15.53 -6.31
C LEU A 150 2.94 16.17 -7.31
N ALA A 151 1.66 16.32 -6.94
CA ALA A 151 0.61 16.77 -7.86
C ALA A 151 0.91 18.13 -8.52
N PRO A 152 1.42 19.17 -7.82
CA PRO A 152 1.75 20.44 -8.45
C PRO A 152 2.88 20.33 -9.48
N SER A 153 3.95 19.58 -9.18
CA SER A 153 5.08 19.41 -10.10
C SER A 153 4.67 18.61 -11.34
N LEU A 154 3.82 17.59 -11.18
CA LEU A 154 3.25 16.84 -12.30
C LEU A 154 2.36 17.71 -13.19
N ALA A 155 1.51 18.55 -12.60
CA ALA A 155 0.66 19.47 -13.33
C ALA A 155 1.51 20.51 -14.10
N ALA A 156 2.55 21.06 -13.47
CA ALA A 156 3.47 21.99 -14.12
C ALA A 156 4.22 21.33 -15.30
N LEU A 157 4.71 20.09 -15.15
CA LEU A 157 5.30 19.35 -16.27
C LEU A 157 4.32 19.13 -17.43
N GLU A 158 3.05 18.91 -17.13
CA GLU A 158 2.01 18.73 -18.13
C GLU A 158 1.73 20.05 -18.88
N GLU A 159 1.70 21.18 -18.17
CA GLU A 159 1.62 22.51 -18.80
C GLU A 159 2.86 22.82 -19.67
N HIS A 160 4.06 22.49 -19.18
CA HIS A 160 5.30 22.66 -19.93
C HIS A 160 5.31 21.83 -21.22
N ALA A 161 4.84 20.58 -21.16
CA ALA A 161 4.74 19.73 -22.35
C ALA A 161 3.77 20.32 -23.37
N LEU A 162 2.57 20.74 -22.97
CA LEU A 162 1.61 21.38 -23.87
C LEU A 162 2.15 22.67 -24.49
N PHE A 163 2.82 23.52 -23.69
CA PHE A 163 3.47 24.71 -24.22
C PHE A 163 4.53 24.38 -25.28
N ALA A 164 5.36 23.36 -25.04
CA ALA A 164 6.38 22.93 -25.98
C ALA A 164 5.78 22.30 -27.25
N GLU A 165 4.64 21.61 -27.15
CA GLU A 165 3.90 21.07 -28.31
C GLU A 165 3.38 22.21 -29.20
N GLU A 166 2.69 23.19 -28.60
CA GLU A 166 2.18 24.38 -29.30
C GLU A 166 3.33 25.21 -29.90
N LEU A 167 4.47 25.27 -29.21
CA LEU A 167 5.68 25.93 -29.71
C LEU A 167 6.25 25.22 -30.94
N ALA A 168 6.32 23.89 -30.93
CA ALA A 168 6.78 23.10 -32.07
C ALA A 168 5.87 23.32 -33.30
N LEU A 169 4.55 23.24 -33.11
CA LEU A 169 3.56 23.48 -34.18
C LEU A 169 3.69 24.89 -34.76
N THR A 170 3.82 25.90 -33.88
CA THR A 170 3.96 27.29 -34.30
C THR A 170 5.26 27.53 -35.07
N LEU A 171 6.38 26.94 -34.63
CA LEU A 171 7.67 27.06 -35.30
C LEU A 171 7.62 26.48 -36.71
N VAL A 172 7.01 25.29 -36.89
CA VAL A 172 6.82 24.68 -38.21
C VAL A 172 6.02 25.61 -39.12
N ALA A 173 4.83 26.04 -38.68
CA ALA A 173 3.96 26.89 -39.47
C ALA A 173 4.63 28.23 -39.85
N ARG A 174 5.40 28.82 -38.94
CA ARG A 174 6.11 30.08 -39.21
C ARG A 174 7.32 29.92 -40.11
N ALA A 175 8.09 28.84 -39.95
CA ALA A 175 9.21 28.55 -40.83
C ALA A 175 8.73 28.36 -42.27
N GLU A 176 7.62 27.64 -42.49
CA GLU A 176 7.00 27.48 -43.80
C GLU A 176 6.53 28.81 -44.39
N ALA A 177 5.86 29.65 -43.60
CA ALA A 177 5.32 30.92 -44.06
C ALA A 177 6.41 31.92 -44.52
N ILE A 178 7.62 31.86 -43.95
CA ILE A 178 8.73 32.76 -44.30
C ILE A 178 9.75 32.14 -45.26
N ALA A 179 9.67 30.84 -45.56
CA ALA A 179 10.70 30.09 -46.30
C ALA A 179 11.07 30.72 -47.65
N THR A 180 10.10 31.26 -48.38
CA THR A 180 10.32 31.89 -49.70
C THR A 180 10.96 33.28 -49.58
N ARG A 181 10.68 34.01 -48.49
CA ARG A 181 11.13 35.40 -48.30
C ARG A 181 12.46 35.48 -47.55
N GLU A 182 12.64 34.64 -46.53
CA GLU A 182 13.79 34.61 -45.62
C GLU A 182 14.29 33.16 -45.45
N PRO A 183 14.87 32.55 -46.51
CA PRO A 183 15.20 31.12 -46.51
C PRO A 183 16.23 30.71 -45.44
N MET A 184 17.21 31.57 -45.16
CA MET A 184 18.21 31.31 -44.10
C MET A 184 17.58 31.28 -42.70
N LYS A 185 16.63 32.17 -42.44
CA LYS A 185 15.91 32.24 -41.16
C LYS A 185 14.97 31.05 -40.98
N ALA A 186 14.23 30.69 -42.03
CA ALA A 186 13.40 29.49 -42.04
C ALA A 186 14.21 28.24 -41.73
N ARG A 187 15.40 28.09 -42.34
CA ARG A 187 16.31 26.97 -42.07
C ARG A 187 16.74 26.93 -40.60
N LYS A 188 17.14 28.05 -40.01
CA LYS A 188 17.56 28.10 -38.60
C LYS A 188 16.41 27.79 -37.62
N LEU A 189 15.18 28.22 -37.93
CA LEU A 189 14.01 27.82 -37.14
C LEU A 189 13.76 26.32 -37.20
N GLN A 190 13.95 25.69 -38.36
CA GLN A 190 13.75 24.24 -38.54
C GLN A 190 14.90 23.40 -37.96
N SER A 191 16.16 23.81 -38.16
CA SER A 191 17.32 23.02 -37.75
C SER A 191 17.62 23.16 -36.26
N ASP A 192 17.45 24.37 -35.70
CA ASP A 192 17.93 24.67 -34.36
C ASP A 192 16.75 24.80 -33.41
N ALA A 193 15.89 25.81 -33.60
CA ALA A 193 14.79 26.07 -32.67
C ALA A 193 13.83 24.87 -32.55
N LEU A 194 13.39 24.31 -33.68
CA LEU A 194 12.52 23.14 -33.69
C LEU A 194 13.20 21.91 -33.10
N HIS A 195 14.49 21.70 -33.38
CA HIS A 195 15.23 20.57 -32.81
C HIS A 195 15.35 20.69 -31.28
N THR A 196 15.68 21.89 -30.78
CA THR A 196 15.71 22.19 -29.34
C THR A 196 14.36 21.90 -28.68
N VAL A 197 13.26 22.36 -29.28
CA VAL A 197 11.90 22.10 -28.76
C VAL A 197 11.56 20.62 -28.78
N GLN A 198 11.87 19.90 -29.87
CA GLN A 198 11.61 18.46 -29.99
C GLN A 198 12.41 17.64 -28.98
N THR A 199 13.68 17.98 -28.75
CA THR A 199 14.50 17.35 -27.71
C THR A 199 13.87 17.60 -26.35
N ARG A 200 13.49 18.85 -26.05
CA ARG A 200 12.84 19.17 -24.78
C ARG A 200 11.51 18.44 -24.57
N LEU A 201 10.70 18.27 -25.62
CA LEU A 201 9.47 17.50 -25.56
C LEU A 201 9.71 16.04 -25.18
N ARG A 202 10.76 15.42 -25.72
CA ARG A 202 11.14 14.04 -25.36
C ARG A 202 11.56 13.96 -23.90
N ASP A 203 12.38 14.89 -23.42
CA ASP A 203 12.81 14.95 -22.01
C ASP A 203 11.60 15.10 -21.06
N LEU A 204 10.65 15.97 -21.40
CA LEU A 204 9.44 16.19 -20.61
C LEU A 204 8.55 14.95 -20.61
N ALA A 205 8.40 14.27 -21.75
CA ALA A 205 7.65 13.02 -21.85
C ALA A 205 8.26 11.90 -21.01
N GLU A 206 9.59 11.76 -21.04
CA GLU A 206 10.32 10.78 -20.23
C GLU A 206 10.15 11.07 -18.73
N ALA A 207 10.35 12.32 -18.31
CA ALA A 207 10.17 12.71 -16.92
C ALA A 207 8.73 12.46 -16.42
N ARG A 208 7.73 12.73 -17.25
CA ARG A 208 6.32 12.44 -16.94
C ARG A 208 6.07 10.94 -16.80
N ALA A 209 6.59 10.12 -17.71
CA ALA A 209 6.45 8.66 -17.65
C ALA A 209 7.06 8.10 -16.36
N LEU A 210 8.28 8.50 -16.02
CA LEU A 210 8.94 8.10 -14.78
C LEU A 210 8.15 8.53 -13.53
N ALA A 211 7.65 9.77 -13.51
CA ALA A 211 6.87 10.28 -12.39
C ALA A 211 5.49 9.59 -12.26
N GLN A 212 4.89 9.15 -13.38
CA GLN A 212 3.67 8.34 -13.37
C GLN A 212 3.92 6.92 -12.84
N GLN A 213 4.99 6.25 -13.29
CA GLN A 213 5.39 4.92 -12.81
C GLN A 213 5.61 4.93 -11.30
N ALA A 214 6.30 5.95 -10.82
CA ALA A 214 6.51 6.22 -9.43
C ALA A 214 5.24 6.37 -8.58
N VAL A 215 4.25 7.12 -9.07
CA VAL A 215 2.96 7.25 -8.40
C VAL A 215 2.24 5.90 -8.38
N ALA A 216 2.29 5.14 -9.47
CA ALA A 216 1.69 3.81 -9.55
C ALA A 216 2.32 2.83 -8.54
N LEU A 217 3.66 2.80 -8.42
CA LEU A 217 4.36 1.97 -7.43
C LEU A 217 3.93 2.29 -6.00
N ARG A 218 3.79 3.58 -5.63
CA ARG A 218 3.28 3.95 -4.30
C ARG A 218 1.87 3.44 -4.07
N GLN A 219 1.01 3.51 -5.09
CA GLN A 219 -0.37 3.01 -4.98
C GLN A 219 -0.40 1.50 -4.73
N ILE A 220 0.48 0.73 -5.38
CA ILE A 220 0.62 -0.71 -5.15
C ILE A 220 1.04 -0.99 -3.70
N VAL A 221 1.99 -0.22 -3.15
CA VAL A 221 2.40 -0.36 -1.74
C VAL A 221 1.25 -0.03 -0.79
N ILE A 222 0.51 1.07 -1.02
CA ILE A 222 -0.65 1.46 -0.21
C ILE A 222 -1.70 0.35 -0.19
N GLN A 223 -2.03 -0.21 -1.36
CA GLN A 223 -2.99 -1.31 -1.49
C GLN A 223 -2.50 -2.60 -0.81
N THR A 224 -1.20 -2.88 -0.91
CA THR A 224 -0.60 -4.04 -0.23
C THR A 224 -0.69 -3.89 1.29
N ASN A 225 -0.35 -2.72 1.82
CA ASN A 225 -0.48 -2.41 3.24
C ASN A 225 -1.93 -2.49 3.72
N ALA A 226 -2.90 -2.03 2.92
CA ALA A 226 -4.32 -2.12 3.26
C ALA A 226 -4.77 -3.59 3.44
N ARG A 227 -4.38 -4.49 2.53
CA ARG A 227 -4.69 -5.92 2.67
C ARG A 227 -4.05 -6.55 3.91
N LEU A 228 -2.82 -6.14 4.25
CA LEU A 228 -2.16 -6.59 5.47
C LEU A 228 -2.88 -6.08 6.73
N ILE A 229 -3.32 -4.82 6.73
CA ILE A 229 -4.11 -4.24 7.81
C ILE A 229 -5.40 -5.05 8.01
N ASP A 230 -6.17 -5.27 6.94
CA ASP A 230 -7.42 -6.03 6.98
C ASP A 230 -7.20 -7.46 7.48
N GLY A 231 -6.15 -8.13 6.99
CA GLY A 231 -5.78 -9.48 7.41
C GLY A 231 -5.37 -9.55 8.89
N ILE A 232 -4.65 -8.55 9.39
CA ILE A 232 -4.27 -8.45 10.81
C ILE A 232 -5.52 -8.28 11.68
N GLU A 233 -6.44 -7.38 11.29
CA GLU A 233 -7.66 -7.13 12.04
C GLU A 233 -8.56 -8.37 12.09
N LEU A 234 -8.74 -9.04 10.95
CA LEU A 234 -9.50 -10.28 10.86
C LEU A 234 -8.87 -11.41 11.71
N ALA A 235 -7.55 -11.59 11.64
CA ALA A 235 -6.85 -12.60 12.43
C ALA A 235 -6.96 -12.33 13.94
N THR A 236 -6.83 -11.07 14.34
CA THR A 236 -6.97 -10.63 15.74
C THR A 236 -8.38 -10.90 16.26
N ALA A 237 -9.41 -10.50 15.51
CA ALA A 237 -10.81 -10.73 15.88
C ALA A 237 -11.15 -12.23 15.96
N THR A 238 -10.70 -13.00 14.97
CA THR A 238 -10.95 -14.45 14.93
C THR A 238 -10.27 -15.17 16.09
N MET A 239 -9.03 -14.81 16.44
CA MET A 239 -8.33 -15.38 17.59
C MET A 239 -9.07 -15.12 18.90
N LEU A 240 -9.56 -13.89 19.11
CA LEU A 240 -10.34 -13.54 20.30
C LEU A 240 -11.63 -14.37 20.40
N LEU A 241 -12.34 -14.53 19.29
CA LEU A 241 -13.56 -15.34 19.22
C LEU A 241 -13.26 -16.80 19.55
N VAL A 242 -12.25 -17.40 18.90
CA VAL A 242 -11.88 -18.80 19.13
C VAL A 242 -11.47 -19.05 20.58
N LEU A 243 -10.66 -18.18 21.17
CA LEU A 243 -10.25 -18.31 22.58
C LEU A 243 -11.47 -18.26 23.51
N ARG A 244 -12.44 -17.39 23.24
CA ARG A 244 -13.68 -17.31 24.02
C ARG A 244 -14.49 -18.61 23.88
N THR A 245 -14.73 -19.08 22.66
CA THR A 245 -15.44 -20.35 22.41
C THR A 245 -14.72 -21.53 23.08
N ALA A 246 -13.39 -21.55 23.05
CA ALA A 246 -12.58 -22.57 23.70
C ALA A 246 -12.74 -22.59 25.23
N ILE A 247 -12.80 -21.41 25.87
CA ILE A 247 -13.05 -21.30 27.31
C ILE A 247 -14.47 -21.75 27.65
N GLU A 248 -15.47 -21.30 26.88
CA GLU A 248 -16.88 -21.64 27.11
C GLU A 248 -17.09 -23.16 26.97
N ALA A 249 -16.56 -23.77 25.91
CA ALA A 249 -16.56 -25.22 25.73
C ALA A 249 -15.83 -25.94 26.88
N ALA A 250 -14.65 -25.46 27.27
CA ALA A 250 -13.90 -26.05 28.39
C ALA A 250 -14.68 -25.98 29.72
N ARG A 251 -15.44 -24.90 29.97
CA ARG A 251 -16.32 -24.77 31.15
C ARG A 251 -17.46 -25.78 31.12
N LEU A 252 -18.12 -25.94 29.96
CA LEU A 252 -19.18 -26.92 29.78
C LEU A 252 -18.67 -28.36 30.01
N MET A 253 -17.49 -28.69 29.48
CA MET A 253 -16.85 -29.99 29.67
C MET A 253 -16.36 -30.23 31.11
N ALA A 254 -16.04 -29.16 31.84
CA ALA A 254 -15.50 -29.28 33.20
C ALA A 254 -16.55 -29.60 34.28
N GLN A 255 -17.83 -29.24 34.07
CA GLN A 255 -19.03 -29.57 34.88
C GLN A 255 -18.86 -29.75 36.42
N GLN A 256 -17.92 -29.05 37.05
CA GLN A 256 -17.72 -28.96 38.50
C GLN A 256 -17.34 -27.52 38.85
N GLU A 257 -17.85 -27.03 39.98
CA GLU A 257 -17.63 -25.69 40.54
C GLU A 257 -16.12 -25.35 40.63
N LEU A 258 -15.58 -24.82 39.55
CA LEU A 258 -14.39 -24.00 39.57
C LEU A 258 -14.86 -22.58 39.32
N VAL A 259 -15.14 -21.88 40.42
CA VAL A 259 -15.28 -20.42 40.41
C VAL A 259 -13.97 -19.87 39.87
N LEU A 260 -13.97 -19.48 38.60
CA LEU A 260 -12.84 -18.83 37.95
C LEU A 260 -13.16 -17.36 37.79
N ASP A 261 -12.53 -16.54 38.63
CA ASP A 261 -12.30 -15.13 38.36
C ASP A 261 -11.31 -15.02 37.19
N GLY A 262 -11.64 -14.17 36.21
CA GLY A 262 -10.73 -13.80 35.13
C GLY A 262 -11.32 -13.83 33.73
N ILE A 263 -12.37 -13.05 33.46
CA ILE A 263 -12.68 -12.55 32.10
C ILE A 263 -13.17 -11.09 32.21
N ALA A 264 -12.23 -10.16 32.41
CA ALA A 264 -12.54 -8.73 32.36
C ALA A 264 -11.64 -7.94 31.39
N SER A 265 -10.47 -8.47 31.01
CA SER A 265 -9.52 -7.77 30.13
C SER A 265 -9.82 -7.94 28.63
N LEU A 266 -10.36 -9.09 28.21
CA LEU A 266 -10.61 -9.41 26.79
C LEU A 266 -11.98 -8.94 26.25
N ASN A 267 -12.97 -8.74 27.13
CA ASN A 267 -14.32 -8.29 26.71
C ASN A 267 -14.34 -6.86 26.16
N ARG A 268 -13.44 -5.98 26.59
CA ARG A 268 -13.44 -4.57 26.14
C ARG A 268 -12.95 -4.38 24.70
N ALA A 269 -12.17 -5.30 24.15
CA ALA A 269 -11.73 -5.24 22.75
C ALA A 269 -12.73 -5.91 21.79
N ALA A 270 -13.44 -6.96 22.25
CA ALA A 270 -14.40 -7.71 21.44
C ALA A 270 -15.77 -7.02 21.33
N SER A 271 -16.20 -6.27 22.34
CA SER A 271 -17.54 -5.63 22.37
C SER A 271 -17.77 -4.54 21.31
N ASN A 272 -16.72 -4.02 20.65
CA ASN A 272 -16.88 -3.01 19.60
C ASN A 272 -16.94 -3.57 18.18
N LEU A 273 -16.71 -4.87 17.98
CA LEU A 273 -16.61 -5.49 16.64
C LEU A 273 -17.69 -6.53 16.35
N ILE A 274 -18.44 -6.97 17.35
CA ILE A 274 -19.41 -8.07 17.23
C ILE A 274 -20.80 -7.48 17.39
N ALA A 275 -21.28 -6.84 16.33
CA ALA A 275 -22.68 -6.58 16.12
C ALA A 275 -23.05 -7.20 14.78
N GLU A 276 -23.26 -8.51 14.76
CA GLU A 276 -24.26 -9.19 13.91
C GLU A 276 -24.22 -10.71 14.12
N ASP A 277 -25.43 -11.25 14.34
CA ASP A 277 -25.94 -12.61 14.23
C ASP A 277 -25.18 -13.78 14.86
N GLU A 278 -25.72 -14.30 15.96
CA GLU A 278 -26.08 -15.73 16.03
C GLU A 278 -27.39 -15.94 16.81
N PRO A 279 -28.31 -16.80 16.30
CA PRO A 279 -29.41 -17.34 17.09
C PRO A 279 -28.90 -18.43 18.05
N GLU A 280 -29.44 -18.44 19.26
CA GLU A 280 -29.31 -19.52 20.22
C GLU A 280 -29.97 -20.79 19.68
N ASP A 281 -29.18 -21.83 19.41
CA ASP A 281 -29.68 -23.20 19.47
C ASP A 281 -28.57 -24.17 19.87
N LYS A 282 -28.94 -25.31 20.46
CA LYS A 282 -28.01 -26.33 20.98
C LYS A 282 -27.27 -27.05 19.85
N VAL A 283 -26.31 -26.37 19.23
CA VAL A 283 -25.32 -26.96 18.34
C VAL A 283 -24.39 -27.83 19.18
N ASP A 284 -24.00 -28.99 18.65
CA ASP A 284 -23.01 -29.86 19.27
C ASP A 284 -21.73 -29.03 19.51
N SER A 285 -21.45 -28.74 20.78
CA SER A 285 -20.43 -27.74 21.18
C SER A 285 -19.03 -28.13 20.72
N ALA A 286 -18.81 -29.41 20.41
CA ALA A 286 -17.59 -29.92 19.82
C ALA A 286 -17.44 -29.56 18.33
N GLU A 287 -18.51 -29.63 17.54
CA GLU A 287 -18.47 -29.29 16.10
C GLU A 287 -18.30 -27.79 15.88
N ALA A 288 -19.05 -26.97 16.64
CA ALA A 288 -18.90 -25.50 16.60
C ALA A 288 -17.49 -25.06 16.98
N LEU A 289 -16.90 -25.69 18.00
CA LEU A 289 -15.53 -25.43 18.44
C LEU A 289 -14.50 -25.83 17.37
N GLN A 290 -14.63 -27.03 16.78
CA GLN A 290 -13.72 -27.46 15.70
C GLN A 290 -13.81 -26.53 14.49
N SER A 291 -15.03 -26.11 14.12
CA SER A 291 -15.26 -25.14 13.05
C SER A 291 -14.58 -23.80 13.33
N ALA A 292 -14.67 -23.30 14.58
CA ALA A 292 -14.02 -22.07 15.01
C ALA A 292 -12.49 -22.14 14.87
N PHE A 293 -11.86 -23.22 15.36
CA PHE A 293 -10.40 -23.41 15.22
C PHE A 293 -9.97 -23.59 13.76
N ALA A 294 -10.74 -24.31 12.94
CA ALA A 294 -10.48 -24.44 11.51
C ALA A 294 -10.50 -23.07 10.82
N LYS A 295 -11.49 -22.23 11.13
CA LYS A 295 -11.59 -20.85 10.63
C LYS A 295 -10.40 -20.00 11.07
N LEU A 296 -9.93 -20.14 12.31
CA LEU A 296 -8.73 -19.45 12.79
C LEU A 296 -7.49 -19.86 11.99
N TYR A 297 -7.24 -21.15 11.79
CA TYR A 297 -6.08 -21.61 11.03
C TYR A 297 -6.09 -21.11 9.60
N ASP A 298 -7.24 -21.19 8.92
CA ASP A 298 -7.42 -20.64 7.58
C ASP A 298 -7.16 -19.11 7.56
N THR A 299 -7.63 -18.39 8.57
CA THR A 299 -7.40 -16.93 8.67
C THR A 299 -5.91 -16.61 8.86
N LEU A 300 -5.20 -17.35 9.70
CA LEU A 300 -3.76 -17.20 9.89
C LEU A 300 -2.96 -17.58 8.62
N ASP A 301 -3.39 -18.62 7.91
CA ASP A 301 -2.77 -19.05 6.65
C ASP A 301 -2.97 -18.02 5.53
N ARG A 302 -4.16 -17.41 5.44
CA ARG A 302 -4.42 -16.30 4.51
C ARG A 302 -3.55 -15.08 4.83
N LEU A 303 -3.47 -14.68 6.10
CA LEU A 303 -2.62 -13.56 6.50
C LEU A 303 -1.14 -13.84 6.19
N GLU A 304 -0.65 -15.05 6.44
CA GLU A 304 0.72 -15.45 6.11
C GLU A 304 0.96 -15.45 4.59
N THR A 305 -0.01 -15.88 3.80
CA THR A 305 0.04 -15.85 2.33
C THR A 305 0.09 -14.41 1.81
N GLU A 306 -0.76 -13.53 2.33
CA GLU A 306 -0.77 -12.09 1.99
C GLU A 306 0.56 -11.42 2.34
N ARG A 307 1.10 -11.74 3.52
CA ARG A 307 2.43 -11.30 3.96
C ARG A 307 3.54 -11.77 3.01
N ALA A 308 3.52 -13.04 2.62
CA ALA A 308 4.54 -13.63 1.74
C ALA A 308 4.46 -13.11 0.30
N ALA A 309 3.26 -12.80 -0.20
CA ALA A 309 3.03 -12.25 -1.54
C ALA A 309 3.38 -10.76 -1.66
N SER A 310 3.46 -10.03 -0.53
CA SER A 310 3.67 -8.58 -0.51
C SER A 310 4.92 -8.09 -1.28
N PRO A 311 6.12 -8.71 -1.15
CA PRO A 311 7.29 -8.29 -1.90
C PRO A 311 7.16 -8.55 -3.40
N ALA A 312 6.56 -9.69 -3.79
CA ALA A 312 6.40 -10.06 -5.19
C ALA A 312 5.47 -9.10 -5.93
N ARG A 313 4.34 -8.69 -5.33
CA ARG A 313 3.41 -7.71 -5.92
C ARG A 313 4.02 -6.33 -6.13
N ILE A 314 4.97 -5.95 -5.27
CA ILE A 314 5.68 -4.67 -5.38
C ILE A 314 6.72 -4.72 -6.52
N LEU A 315 7.33 -5.88 -6.77
CA LEU A 315 8.36 -6.08 -7.77
C LEU A 315 7.82 -6.45 -9.16
N ASP A 316 6.64 -7.06 -9.23
CA ASP A 316 5.97 -7.44 -10.47
C ASP A 316 4.46 -7.11 -10.39
N PRO A 317 4.06 -5.88 -10.75
CA PRO A 317 2.67 -5.45 -10.68
C PRO A 317 1.79 -5.97 -11.83
N GLY A 318 2.36 -6.72 -12.79
CA GLY A 318 1.66 -7.23 -13.98
C GLY A 318 1.33 -8.73 -13.94
N GLY A 319 1.69 -9.43 -12.86
CA GLY A 319 1.50 -10.87 -12.66
C GLY A 319 0.21 -11.26 -11.96
#